data_AF-A0A3D4RW97-F1
#
_entry.id   AF-A0A3D4RW97-F1
#
_cell.length_a   1.000
_cell.length_b   1.000
_cell.length_c   1.000
_cell.angle_alpha   90.00
_cell.angle_beta   90.00
_cell.angle_gamma   90.00
#
_symmetry.space_group_name_H-M   'P 1'
#
loop_
_entity.id
_entity.type
_entity.pdbx_description
1 polymer ?
#
loop_
_entity_poly.entity_id
_entity_poly.type
_entity_poly.pdbx_seq_one_letter_code
_entity_poly.pdbx_strand_id
1 'polypeptide(L)'
;MPAAVLLLVQGAALSIQHRVAVAESGDQTMPIAMPLSTPAPTPASAVIGFDLAALDEHGLIGPQDGKRAVDYEYCIPNHQQALDEVLAIDPSARVMAGSPGRIGCSEAQWLVLGNTHQPGFRDVLHQLARLAFVRRIEQAVFE
;
A
#
# COMPACT_ATOMS: atom_id res chain seq x y z
N MET A 1 50.26 6.10 -22.07
CA MET A 1 50.60 5.36 -23.31
C MET A 1 51.70 4.38 -22.95
N PRO A 2 51.55 3.05 -23.22
CA PRO A 2 51.32 2.40 -24.52
C PRO A 2 49.91 1.76 -24.60
N ALA A 3 49.25 1.49 -25.73
CA ALA A 3 49.56 1.04 -27.09
C ALA A 3 49.77 -0.49 -27.25
N ALA A 4 48.87 -1.08 -28.05
CA ALA A 4 48.83 -2.44 -28.62
C ALA A 4 48.45 -3.57 -27.63
N VAL A 5 47.64 -4.57 -27.97
CA VAL A 5 47.61 -5.38 -29.19
C VAL A 5 46.19 -5.93 -29.45
N LEU A 6 45.82 -5.90 -30.73
CA LEU A 6 44.68 -6.50 -31.40
C LEU A 6 44.92 -8.02 -31.61
N LEU A 7 43.93 -8.91 -31.39
CA LEU A 7 43.65 -10.00 -32.33
C LEU A 7 42.33 -10.74 -32.02
N LEU A 8 41.49 -10.82 -33.06
CA LEU A 8 40.34 -11.70 -33.23
C LEU A 8 40.73 -13.19 -33.15
N VAL A 9 39.79 -14.09 -32.81
CA VAL A 9 39.43 -15.27 -33.63
C VAL A 9 38.11 -15.87 -33.14
N GLN A 10 37.26 -16.22 -34.10
CA GLN A 10 35.92 -16.82 -34.03
C GLN A 10 35.96 -18.35 -33.83
N GLY A 11 34.82 -18.94 -33.44
CA GLY A 11 34.48 -20.34 -33.73
C GLY A 11 33.70 -21.00 -32.59
N ALA A 12 32.71 -21.85 -32.80
CA ALA A 12 31.98 -22.28 -33.98
C ALA A 12 30.66 -22.87 -33.47
N ALA A 13 29.58 -22.75 -34.24
CA ALA A 13 28.34 -23.46 -33.98
C ALA A 13 28.55 -24.97 -34.16
N LEU A 14 28.00 -25.80 -33.27
CA LEU A 14 27.80 -27.21 -33.57
C LEU A 14 26.45 -27.69 -33.03
N SER A 15 25.52 -27.80 -33.98
CA SER A 15 24.21 -28.43 -33.84
C SER A 15 24.39 -29.94 -34.00
N ILE A 16 23.94 -30.74 -33.02
CA ILE A 16 23.76 -32.18 -33.17
C ILE A 16 22.43 -32.57 -32.52
N GLN A 17 21.42 -32.75 -33.36
CA GLN A 17 20.18 -33.46 -33.06
C GLN A 17 20.40 -34.95 -33.33
N HIS A 18 20.04 -35.87 -32.43
CA HIS A 18 19.68 -37.26 -32.76
C HIS A 18 18.81 -37.94 -31.67
N ARG A 19 17.52 -38.11 -32.02
CA ARG A 19 16.54 -39.20 -31.77
C ARG A 19 16.49 -40.01 -30.46
N VAL A 20 15.37 -39.79 -29.74
CA VAL A 20 14.25 -40.70 -29.37
C VAL A 20 14.51 -42.14 -28.88
N ALA A 21 14.05 -42.45 -27.66
CA ALA A 21 13.26 -43.65 -27.28
C ALA A 21 12.44 -43.36 -25.99
N VAL A 22 11.12 -43.19 -26.07
CA VAL A 22 10.01 -44.14 -25.76
C VAL A 22 9.75 -44.41 -24.25
N ALA A 23 8.55 -43.93 -23.85
CA ALA A 23 7.59 -44.43 -22.86
C ALA A 23 8.00 -44.58 -21.39
N GLU A 24 7.45 -43.68 -20.56
CA GLU A 24 6.90 -44.07 -19.26
C GLU A 24 5.49 -43.47 -19.09
N SER A 25 4.59 -44.36 -18.72
CA SER A 25 3.16 -44.13 -18.52
C SER A 25 2.96 -43.35 -17.22
N GLY A 26 2.69 -42.05 -17.33
CA GLY A 26 2.31 -41.20 -16.21
C GLY A 26 0.80 -40.98 -16.19
N ASP A 27 0.15 -41.49 -15.16
CA ASP A 27 -1.18 -41.07 -14.70
C ASP A 27 -1.16 -39.54 -14.47
N GLN A 28 -1.54 -38.76 -15.48
CA GLN A 28 -1.74 -37.33 -15.34
C GLN A 28 -3.17 -37.09 -14.89
N THR A 29 -3.44 -37.38 -13.62
CA THR A 29 -4.43 -36.63 -12.86
C THR A 29 -3.91 -35.19 -12.78
N MET A 30 -4.31 -34.36 -13.74
CA MET A 30 -4.07 -32.92 -13.72
C MET A 30 -4.71 -32.37 -12.43
N PRO A 31 -3.97 -31.77 -11.49
CA PRO A 31 -4.63 -30.98 -10.48
C PRO A 31 -5.29 -29.81 -11.21
N ILE A 32 -6.61 -29.70 -11.10
CA ILE A 32 -7.32 -28.47 -11.43
C ILE A 32 -6.78 -27.43 -10.45
N ALA A 33 -5.70 -26.76 -10.84
CA ALA A 33 -5.22 -25.58 -10.15
C ALA A 33 -6.29 -24.51 -10.37
N MET A 34 -7.20 -24.38 -9.39
CA MET A 34 -8.05 -23.21 -9.29
C MET A 34 -7.12 -21.99 -9.32
N PRO A 35 -7.29 -21.05 -10.27
CA PRO A 35 -6.45 -19.88 -10.27
C PRO A 35 -6.69 -19.17 -8.92
N LEU A 36 -5.62 -19.00 -8.16
CA LEU A 36 -5.60 -18.13 -6.98
C LEU A 36 -6.19 -16.79 -7.44
N SER A 37 -7.44 -16.54 -7.06
CA SER A 37 -8.09 -15.27 -7.33
C SER A 37 -7.34 -14.22 -6.53
N THR A 38 -6.47 -13.47 -7.20
CA THR A 38 -5.89 -12.26 -6.64
C THR A 38 -7.06 -11.31 -6.40
N PRO A 39 -7.36 -10.92 -5.14
CA PRO A 39 -8.39 -9.93 -4.92
C PRO A 39 -7.99 -8.65 -5.66
N ALA A 40 -8.92 -8.08 -6.43
CA ALA A 40 -8.70 -6.78 -7.06
C ALA A 40 -8.34 -5.75 -5.98
N PRO A 41 -7.41 -4.82 -6.26
CA PRO A 41 -7.05 -3.79 -5.29
C PRO A 41 -8.29 -2.99 -4.90
N THR A 42 -8.61 -2.97 -3.61
CA THR A 42 -9.72 -2.20 -3.06
C THR A 42 -9.54 -0.72 -3.44
N PRO A 43 -10.54 -0.06 -4.04
CA PRO A 43 -10.42 1.36 -4.34
C PRO A 43 -10.26 2.15 -3.03
N ALA A 44 -9.41 3.18 -3.04
CA ALA A 44 -9.15 4.01 -1.85
C ALA A 44 -10.42 4.60 -1.22
N SER A 45 -11.48 4.82 -2.02
CA SER A 45 -12.79 5.27 -1.56
C SER A 45 -13.52 4.28 -0.65
N ALA A 46 -13.16 3.00 -0.65
CA ALA A 46 -13.71 2.00 0.27
C ALA A 46 -12.93 1.94 1.60
N VAL A 47 -11.76 2.58 1.69
CA VAL A 47 -10.94 2.67 2.91
C VAL A 47 -11.28 3.94 3.70
N ILE A 48 -11.58 5.05 3.03
CA ILE A 48 -11.91 6.33 3.66
C ILE A 48 -13.40 6.37 4.00
N GLY A 49 -13.73 6.41 5.29
CA GLY A 49 -15.09 6.32 5.84
C GLY A 49 -15.88 7.63 5.83
N PHE A 50 -15.36 8.71 5.25
CA PHE A 50 -16.02 10.01 5.17
C PHE A 50 -15.86 10.67 3.80
N ASP A 51 -16.78 11.58 3.47
CA ASP A 51 -16.84 12.20 2.15
C ASP A 51 -15.78 13.32 1.98
N LEU A 52 -14.79 13.07 1.11
CA LEU A 52 -13.77 14.06 0.77
C LEU A 52 -14.30 15.21 -0.12
N ALA A 53 -15.44 15.02 -0.78
CA ALA A 53 -16.07 16.07 -1.58
C ALA A 53 -16.75 17.13 -0.71
N ALA A 54 -17.08 16.81 0.54
CA ALA A 54 -17.65 17.74 1.50
C ALA A 54 -16.61 18.73 2.09
N LEU A 55 -15.32 18.46 1.91
CA LEU A 55 -14.22 19.30 2.36
C LEU A 55 -13.88 20.34 1.28
N ASP A 56 -13.56 21.57 1.67
CA ASP A 56 -13.08 22.58 0.74
C ASP A 56 -11.59 22.39 0.35
N GLU A 57 -11.00 23.37 -0.32
CA GLU A 57 -9.59 23.35 -0.72
C GLU A 57 -8.61 23.41 0.46
N HIS A 58 -9.08 23.87 1.63
CA HIS A 58 -8.31 23.97 2.87
C HIS A 58 -8.53 22.77 3.80
N GLY A 59 -9.32 21.78 3.36
CA GLY A 59 -9.66 20.61 4.16
C GLY A 59 -10.64 20.92 5.28
N LEU A 60 -11.51 21.92 5.09
CA LEU A 60 -12.52 22.33 6.06
C LEU A 60 -13.92 21.93 5.59
N ILE A 61 -14.78 21.58 6.54
CA ILE A 61 -16.20 21.26 6.32
C ILE A 61 -17.08 22.17 7.18
N GLY A 62 -18.31 22.45 6.72
CA GLY A 62 -19.32 23.21 7.47
C GLY A 62 -19.72 24.54 6.81
N PRO A 63 -20.60 25.31 7.46
CA PRO A 63 -21.04 26.62 6.96
C PRO A 63 -19.89 27.64 7.00
N GLN A 64 -20.04 28.76 6.27
CA GLN A 64 -18.98 29.76 6.10
C GLN A 64 -18.46 30.34 7.42
N ASP A 65 -19.32 30.52 8.40
CA ASP A 65 -19.04 31.05 9.73
C ASP A 65 -18.62 29.98 10.76
N GLY A 66 -18.63 28.70 10.37
CA GLY A 66 -18.38 27.56 11.25
C GLY A 66 -17.55 26.46 10.61
N LYS A 67 -16.68 26.83 9.65
CA LYS A 67 -15.77 25.88 9.00
C LYS A 67 -14.84 25.24 10.03
N ARG A 68 -14.71 23.92 9.96
CA ARG A 68 -13.82 23.17 10.84
C ARG A 68 -13.05 22.11 10.07
N ALA A 69 -11.85 21.80 10.55
CA ALA A 69 -11.11 20.65 10.09
C ALA A 69 -11.79 19.35 10.54
N VAL A 70 -11.42 18.26 9.86
CA VAL A 70 -11.78 16.91 10.24
C VAL A 70 -10.53 16.23 10.78
N ASP A 71 -10.58 15.87 12.07
CA ASP A 71 -9.66 14.88 12.61
C ASP A 71 -10.07 13.49 12.12
N TYR A 72 -9.09 12.64 11.85
CA TYR A 72 -9.31 11.29 11.40
C TYR A 72 -8.36 10.32 12.09
N GLU A 73 -8.79 9.06 12.18
CA GLU A 73 -8.06 8.00 12.84
C GLU A 73 -8.00 6.72 12.02
N TYR A 74 -6.89 5.98 12.16
CA TYR A 74 -6.67 4.69 11.52
C TYR A 74 -5.66 3.84 12.31
N CYS A 75 -5.62 2.55 12.01
CA CYS A 75 -4.71 1.61 12.67
C CYS A 75 -3.54 1.25 11.76
N ILE A 76 -2.35 1.14 12.35
CA ILE A 76 -1.16 0.58 11.71
C ILE A 76 -0.57 -0.54 12.55
N PRO A 77 0.22 -1.47 11.96
CA PRO A 77 1.01 -2.43 12.73
C PRO A 77 1.94 -1.74 13.75
N ASN A 78 2.11 -2.35 14.92
CA ASN A 78 2.88 -1.78 16.03
C ASN A 78 4.41 -1.90 15.88
N HIS A 79 4.93 -1.63 14.69
CA HIS A 79 6.38 -1.68 14.41
C HIS A 79 6.86 -0.46 13.62
N GLN A 80 8.12 -0.11 13.80
CA GLN A 80 8.70 1.15 13.29
C GLN A 80 8.57 1.31 11.77
N GLN A 81 8.75 0.24 10.99
CA GLN A 81 8.65 0.33 9.52
C GLN A 81 7.29 0.87 9.05
N ALA A 82 6.18 0.45 9.65
CA ALA A 82 4.86 0.95 9.27
C ALA A 82 4.69 2.42 9.64
N LEU A 83 5.26 2.83 10.77
CA LEU A 83 5.27 4.23 11.19
C LEU A 83 6.11 5.09 10.24
N ASP A 84 7.28 4.62 9.81
CA ASP A 84 8.14 5.35 8.88
C ASP A 84 7.43 5.54 7.52
N GLU A 85 6.72 4.52 7.03
CA GLU A 85 5.90 4.62 5.81
C GLU A 85 4.77 5.66 5.96
N VAL A 86 4.11 5.70 7.12
CA VAL A 86 3.09 6.72 7.42
C VAL A 86 3.70 8.11 7.46
N LEU A 87 4.80 8.31 8.19
CA LEU A 87 5.41 9.63 8.37
C LEU A 87 6.03 10.18 7.08
N ALA A 88 6.40 9.31 6.14
CA ALA A 88 6.82 9.71 4.80
C ALA A 88 5.65 10.30 3.98
N ILE A 89 4.41 9.87 4.24
CA ILE A 89 3.20 10.35 3.57
C ILE A 89 2.59 11.54 4.33
N ASP A 90 2.47 11.43 5.66
CA ASP A 90 1.90 12.43 6.55
C ASP A 90 2.86 12.71 7.72
N PRO A 91 3.77 13.71 7.57
CA PRO A 91 4.67 14.11 8.65
C PRO A 91 3.96 14.69 9.88
N SER A 92 2.67 15.05 9.76
CA SER A 92 1.88 15.61 10.87
C SER A 92 1.24 14.52 11.74
N ALA A 93 1.23 13.27 11.27
CA ALA A 93 0.54 12.17 11.91
C ALA A 93 1.03 11.93 13.35
N ARG A 94 0.08 11.73 14.26
CA ARG A 94 0.35 11.50 15.69
C ARG A 94 0.02 10.07 16.07
N VAL A 95 0.99 9.37 16.63
CA VAL A 95 0.82 7.98 17.09
C VAL A 95 0.35 7.96 18.54
N MET A 96 -0.65 7.14 18.83
CA MET A 96 -1.14 6.84 20.18
C MET A 96 -0.98 5.34 20.46
N ALA A 97 0.22 4.95 20.91
CA ALA A 97 0.49 3.56 21.26
C ALA A 97 -0.39 3.10 22.44
N GLY A 98 -0.98 1.91 22.31
CA GLY A 98 -1.84 1.31 23.34
C GLY A 98 -3.25 1.88 23.43
N SER A 99 -3.62 2.85 22.59
CA SER A 99 -5.00 3.34 22.48
C SER A 99 -5.74 2.59 21.37
N PRO A 100 -6.95 2.06 21.61
CA PRO A 100 -7.76 1.45 20.55
C PRO A 100 -8.46 2.50 19.66
N GLY A 101 -8.64 3.74 20.13
CA GLY A 101 -9.51 4.73 19.46
C GLY A 101 -10.96 4.25 19.37
N ARG A 102 -11.79 4.94 18.58
CA ARG A 102 -13.16 4.46 18.27
C ARG A 102 -13.13 3.44 17.12
N ILE A 103 -12.14 3.53 16.24
CA ILE A 103 -11.93 2.62 15.12
C ILE A 103 -11.58 1.19 15.58
N GLY A 104 -11.08 1.03 16.81
CA GLY A 104 -10.88 -0.26 17.47
C GLY A 104 -9.57 -0.96 17.10
N CYS A 105 -8.44 -0.26 17.19
CA CYS A 105 -7.13 -0.86 17.00
C CYS A 105 -6.87 -1.96 18.04
N SER A 106 -6.34 -3.10 17.57
CA SER A 106 -5.97 -4.23 18.43
C SER A 106 -4.65 -3.99 19.17
N GLU A 107 -4.30 -4.90 20.09
CA GLU A 107 -3.01 -4.88 20.81
C GLU A 107 -1.78 -4.97 19.88
N ALA A 108 -1.96 -5.55 18.70
CA ALA A 108 -0.92 -5.66 17.67
C ALA A 108 -0.79 -4.39 16.80
N GLN A 109 -1.53 -3.33 17.14
CA GLN A 109 -1.63 -2.13 16.32
C GLN A 109 -1.42 -0.87 17.14
N TRP A 110 -1.02 0.21 16.46
CA TRP A 110 -1.04 1.56 16.98
C TRP A 110 -2.12 2.37 16.30
N LEU A 111 -2.80 3.20 17.10
CA LEU A 111 -3.70 4.23 16.61
C LEU A 111 -2.88 5.39 16.07
N VAL A 112 -3.27 5.89 14.90
CA VAL A 112 -2.72 7.10 14.30
C VAL A 112 -3.83 8.12 14.12
N LEU A 113 -3.56 9.35 14.54
CA LEU A 113 -4.42 10.50 14.32
C LEU A 113 -3.80 11.43 13.27
N GLY A 114 -4.63 11.90 12.35
CA GLY A 114 -4.29 12.98 11.42
C GLY A 114 -5.37 14.05 11.40
N ASN A 115 -5.10 15.15 10.69
CA ASN A 115 -6.03 16.27 10.56
C ASN A 115 -6.07 16.77 9.10
N THR A 116 -7.24 17.13 8.60
CA THR A 116 -7.39 17.60 7.21
C THR A 116 -6.93 19.03 6.98
N HIS A 117 -6.65 19.80 8.03
CA HIS A 117 -6.14 21.17 7.93
C HIS A 117 -4.64 21.19 7.59
N GLN A 118 -4.33 20.65 6.41
CA GLN A 118 -3.00 20.64 5.84
C GLN A 118 -3.05 20.72 4.31
N PRO A 119 -2.03 21.30 3.67
CA PRO A 119 -1.93 21.29 2.21
C PRO A 119 -1.91 19.85 1.66
N GLY A 120 -2.64 19.62 0.57
CA GLY A 120 -2.64 18.31 -0.10
C GLY A 120 -3.28 17.18 0.71
N PHE A 121 -4.15 17.49 1.69
CA PHE A 121 -4.78 16.45 2.54
C PHE A 121 -5.47 15.33 1.74
N ARG A 122 -6.01 15.63 0.56
CA ARG A 122 -6.63 14.64 -0.33
C ARG A 122 -5.61 13.60 -0.80
N ASP A 123 -4.44 14.06 -1.26
CA ASP A 123 -3.38 13.19 -1.71
C ASP A 123 -2.82 12.36 -0.55
N VAL A 124 -2.67 12.98 0.64
CA VAL A 124 -2.27 12.27 1.87
C VAL A 124 -3.25 11.13 2.18
N LEU A 125 -4.56 11.41 2.28
CA LEU A 125 -5.56 10.39 2.57
C LEU A 125 -5.61 9.29 1.50
N HIS A 126 -5.47 9.65 0.23
CA HIS A 126 -5.40 8.68 -0.85
C HIS A 126 -4.14 7.81 -0.81
N GLN A 127 -2.99 8.35 -0.43
CA GLN A 127 -1.75 7.60 -0.27
C GLN A 127 -1.81 6.68 0.96
N LEU A 128 -2.30 7.17 2.10
CA LEU A 128 -2.53 6.36 3.30
C LEU A 128 -3.48 5.20 3.01
N ALA A 129 -4.56 5.45 2.27
CA ALA A 129 -5.53 4.42 1.88
C ALA A 129 -4.98 3.35 0.91
N ARG A 130 -3.79 3.55 0.33
CA ARG A 130 -3.09 2.57 -0.52
C ARG A 130 -2.10 1.70 0.25
N LEU A 131 -1.77 2.05 1.49
CA LEU A 131 -0.93 1.22 2.34
C LEU A 131 -1.68 -0.08 2.66
N ALA A 132 -1.07 -1.23 2.37
CA ALA A 132 -1.73 -2.53 2.47
C ALA A 132 -2.26 -2.85 3.87
N PHE A 133 -1.66 -2.26 4.90
CA PHE A 133 -2.06 -2.46 6.30
C PHE A 133 -3.12 -1.46 6.81
N VAL A 134 -3.39 -0.37 6.07
CA VAL A 134 -4.45 0.59 6.42
C VAL A 134 -5.77 0.07 5.88
N ARG A 135 -6.61 -0.47 6.76
CA ARG A 135 -7.88 -1.09 6.36
C ARG A 135 -9.06 -0.11 6.31
N ARG A 136 -9.06 0.89 7.18
CA ARG A 136 -10.09 1.92 7.29
C ARG A 136 -9.48 3.21 7.84
N ILE A 137 -9.98 4.34 7.40
CA ILE A 137 -9.71 5.68 7.94
C ILE A 137 -11.06 6.30 8.28
N GLU A 138 -11.29 6.59 9.55
CA GLU A 138 -12.58 7.08 10.05
C GLU A 138 -12.43 8.50 10.60
N GLN A 139 -13.52 9.26 10.64
CA GLN A 139 -13.50 10.55 11.34
C GLN A 139 -13.31 10.32 12.85
N ALA A 140 -12.34 11.02 13.44
CA ALA A 140 -12.15 11.06 14.87
C ALA A 140 -13.11 12.09 15.49
N VAL A 141 -13.90 11.64 16.47
CA VAL A 141 -14.86 12.49 17.20
C VAL A 141 -14.48 12.51 18.67
N PHE A 142 -14.18 13.70 19.18
CA PHE A 142 -13.82 13.97 20.56
C PHE A 142 -15.02 14.54 21.33
N GLU A 143 -15.16 14.17 22.61
CA GLU A 143 -16.21 14.60 23.54
C GLU A 143 -15.70 15.64 24.54
#